data_AF-A0A2I0QII5-F1
#
_entry.id   AF-A0A2I0QII5-F1
#
_cell.length_a   1.000
_cell.length_b   1.000
_cell.length_c   1.000
_cell.angle_alpha   90.00
_cell.angle_beta   90.00
_cell.angle_gamma   90.00
#
_symmetry.space_group_name_H-M   'P 1'
#
loop_
_entity.id
_entity.type
_entity.pdbx_description
1 polymer ?
#
loop_
_entity_poly.entity_id
_entity_poly.type
_entity_poly.pdbx_seq_one_letter_code
_entity_poly.pdbx_strand_id
1 'polypeptide(L)' 'MKKVRGILSGTRIMCRDKSTIEKYIFLGDEAKKLGGFSVTEGLYLIEKGILEVYDKDRNINFEDLLEKGKNLTNI' A
#
# COMPACT_ATOMS: atom_id res chain seq x y z
N MET A 1 8.57 -16.33 1.22
CA MET A 1 7.26 -15.84 1.73
C MET A 1 6.44 -15.34 0.56
N LYS A 2 5.13 -15.61 0.52
CA LYS A 2 4.23 -15.04 -0.50
C LYS A 2 4.06 -13.55 -0.22
N LYS A 3 4.34 -12.69 -1.20
CA LYS A 3 4.14 -11.25 -1.04
C LYS A 3 2.66 -10.91 -0.98
N VAL A 4 2.37 -9.87 -0.22
CA VAL A 4 1.04 -9.26 -0.09
C VAL A 4 0.72 -8.57 -1.38
N ARG A 5 -0.51 -8.70 -1.88
CA ARG A 5 -0.95 -7.96 -3.07
C ARG A 5 -1.91 -6.86 -2.67
N GLY A 6 -1.56 -5.64 -3.04
CA GLY A 6 -2.37 -4.45 -2.87
C GLY A 6 -2.73 -3.81 -4.21
N ILE A 7 -3.89 -3.15 -4.26
CA ILE A 7 -4.34 -2.36 -5.40
C ILE A 7 -4.32 -0.88 -4.99
N LEU A 8 -3.62 -0.04 -5.76
CA LEU A 8 -3.64 1.40 -5.56
C LEU A 8 -5.02 1.96 -5.96
N SER A 9 -5.69 2.62 -5.01
CA SER A 9 -7.02 3.22 -5.16
C SER A 9 -7.03 4.61 -4.51
N GLY A 10 -6.80 5.64 -5.31
CA GLY A 10 -6.59 6.99 -4.81
C GLY A 10 -5.34 7.05 -3.92
N THR A 11 -5.47 7.59 -2.71
CA THR A 11 -4.36 7.74 -1.73
C THR A 11 -4.11 6.49 -0.88
N ARG A 12 -4.72 5.35 -1.21
CA ARG A 12 -4.62 4.11 -0.43
C ARG A 12 -4.31 2.90 -1.27
N ILE A 13 -3.75 1.88 -0.63
CA ILE A 13 -3.44 0.58 -1.20
C ILE A 13 -4.33 -0.47 -0.53
N MET A 14 -5.35 -0.91 -1.26
CA MET A 14 -6.36 -1.86 -0.79
C MET A 14 -5.83 -3.28 -0.88
N CYS A 15 -5.81 -4.00 0.24
CA CYS A 15 -5.37 -5.39 0.30
C CYS A 15 -6.55 -6.28 0.70
N ARG A 16 -6.66 -7.47 0.11
CA ARG A 16 -7.75 -8.42 0.46
C ARG A 16 -7.44 -9.26 1.70
N ASP A 17 -6.16 -9.48 1.99
CA ASP A 17 -5.74 -10.33 3.10
C ASP A 17 -5.66 -9.54 4.42
N LYS A 18 -6.76 -9.58 5.18
CA LYS A 18 -6.90 -8.89 6.47
C LYS A 18 -5.83 -9.32 7.49
N SER A 19 -5.44 -10.59 7.51
CA SER A 19 -4.49 -11.12 8.50
C SER A 19 -3.09 -10.52 8.37
N THR A 20 -2.73 -10.16 7.14
CA THR A 20 -1.48 -9.49 6.81
C THR A 20 -1.59 -7.99 7.10
N ILE A 21 -2.70 -7.37 6.74
CA ILE A 21 -2.97 -5.95 7.01
C ILE A 21 -2.84 -5.66 8.50
N GLU A 22 -3.41 -6.51 9.37
CA GLU A 22 -3.33 -6.35 10.82
C GLU A 22 -1.92 -6.45 11.40
N LYS A 23 -1.00 -7.16 10.72
CA LYS A 23 0.41 -7.29 11.13
C LYS A 23 1.27 -6.08 10.76
N TYR A 24 0.86 -5.32 9.75
CA TYR A 24 1.70 -4.29 9.12
C TYR A 24 1.04 -2.91 9.06
N ILE A 25 -0.19 -2.73 9.55
CA ILE A 25 -0.73 -1.39 9.80
C ILE A 25 -0.04 -0.83 11.05
N PHE A 26 0.74 0.21 10.86
CA PHE A 26 1.47 0.89 11.93
C PHE A 26 0.67 2.07 12.52
N LEU A 27 -0.44 2.48 11.89
CA LEU A 27 -1.23 3.64 12.28
C LEU A 27 -2.69 3.29 12.60
N GLY A 28 -3.06 3.32 13.88
CA GLY A 28 -4.42 3.56 14.42
C GLY A 28 -5.58 2.62 14.00
N ASP A 29 -6.56 2.45 14.89
CA ASP A 29 -7.76 1.61 14.63
C ASP A 29 -8.58 2.06 13.41
N GLU A 30 -8.51 3.33 13.01
CA GLU A 30 -9.21 3.84 11.82
C GLU A 30 -8.62 3.34 10.50
N ALA A 31 -7.29 3.21 10.38
CA ALA A 31 -6.70 2.66 9.16
C ALA A 31 -7.02 1.16 9.02
N LYS A 32 -7.14 0.44 10.15
CA LYS A 32 -7.62 -0.95 10.17
C LYS A 32 -9.08 -1.05 9.71
N LYS A 33 -9.94 -0.11 10.09
CA LYS A 33 -11.35 -0.05 9.65
C LYS A 33 -11.50 0.22 8.16
N LEU A 34 -10.63 1.03 7.57
CA LEU A 34 -10.69 1.41 6.15
C LEU A 34 -10.12 0.34 5.20
N GLY A 35 -9.39 -0.66 5.71
CA GLY A 35 -8.96 -1.81 4.94
C GLY A 35 -7.91 -1.49 3.87
N GLY A 36 -6.68 -1.20 4.29
CA GLY A 36 -5.56 -0.99 3.36
C GLY A 36 -4.49 -0.08 3.95
N PHE A 37 -3.39 0.06 3.22
CA PHE A 37 -2.25 0.90 3.60
C PHE A 37 -2.37 2.31 3.01
N SER A 38 -1.80 3.30 3.68
CA SER A 38 -1.47 4.58 3.03
C SER A 38 -0.37 4.38 1.98
N VAL A 39 -0.18 5.37 1.08
CA VAL A 39 0.95 5.34 0.13
C VAL A 39 2.29 5.24 0.85
N THR A 40 2.48 5.98 1.95
CA THR A 40 3.73 5.96 2.73
C THR A 40 4.02 4.60 3.35
N GLU A 41 3.02 3.96 3.95
CA GLU A 41 3.15 2.59 4.45
C GLU A 41 3.42 1.60 3.30
N GLY A 42 2.78 1.80 2.15
CA GLY A 42 3.04 1.04 0.93
C GLY A 42 4.49 1.10 0.47
N LEU A 43 5.07 2.29 0.43
CA LEU A 43 6.48 2.51 0.06
C LEU A 43 7.41 1.72 0.98
N TYR A 44 7.19 1.82 2.30
CA TYR A 44 7.95 1.06 3.28
C TYR A 44 7.83 -0.46 3.07
N LEU A 45 6.61 -0.97 2.84
CA LEU A 45 6.37 -2.41 2.66
C LEU A 45 6.91 -2.96 1.33
N ILE A 46 6.94 -2.15 0.26
CA ILE A 46 7.63 -2.48 -0.99
C ILE A 46 9.14 -2.58 -0.73
N GLU A 47 9.72 -1.60 -0.03
CA GLU A 47 11.15 -1.58 0.31
C GLU A 47 11.57 -2.81 1.14
N LYS A 48 10.70 -3.27 2.05
CA LYS A 48 10.91 -4.52 2.81
C LYS A 48 10.66 -5.80 2.01
N GLY A 49 10.25 -5.70 0.74
CA GLY A 49 9.94 -6.85 -0.12
C GLY A 49 8.68 -7.61 0.31
N ILE A 50 7.81 -6.99 1.11
CA ILE A 50 6.62 -7.59 1.70
C ILE A 50 5.40 -7.39 0.79
N LEU A 51 5.27 -6.20 0.18
CA LEU A 51 4.12 -5.78 -0.61
C LEU A 51 4.44 -5.66 -2.11
N GLU A 52 3.51 -6.13 -2.93
CA GLU A 52 3.40 -5.82 -4.35
C GLU A 52 2.18 -4.96 -4.57
N VAL A 53 2.35 -3.82 -5.23
CA VAL A 53 1.26 -2.89 -5.52
C VAL A 53 0.94 -2.94 -7.00
N TYR A 54 -0.36 -2.97 -7.31
CA TYR A 54 -0.87 -2.94 -8.65
C TYR A 54 -1.70 -1.67 -8.85
N ASP A 55 -1.41 -0.94 -9.93
CA ASP A 55 -2.30 0.10 -10.44
C ASP A 55 -2.99 -0.45 -11.68
N LYS A 56 -4.31 -0.66 -11.58
CA LYS A 56 -5.08 -1.48 -12.53
C LYS A 56 -4.46 -2.88 -12.62
N ASP A 57 -3.89 -3.24 -13.76
CA ASP A 57 -3.27 -4.55 -14.01
C ASP A 57 -1.73 -4.49 -14.05
N ARG A 58 -1.14 -3.31 -13.84
CA ARG A 58 0.32 -3.12 -13.86
C ARG A 58 0.88 -3.14 -12.44
N ASN A 59 1.86 -4.01 -12.20
CA ASN A 59 2.68 -3.93 -11.01
C ASN A 59 3.52 -2.65 -11.06
N ILE A 60 3.47 -1.85 -10.00
CA ILE A 60 4.24 -0.62 -9.88
C ILE A 60 5.34 -0.80 -8.84
N ASN A 61 6.52 -0.27 -9.14
CA ASN A 61 7.68 -0.32 -8.24
C ASN A 61 7.63 0.85 -7.22
N PHE A 62 8.69 0.97 -6.42
CA PHE A 62 8.79 2.00 -5.40
C PHE A 62 8.73 3.41 -6.00
N GLU A 63 9.49 3.64 -7.07
CA GLU A 63 9.61 4.93 -7.76
C GLU A 63 8.27 5.36 -8.36
N ASP A 64 7.59 4.44 -9.07
CA ASP A 64 6.26 4.65 -9.65
C ASP A 64 5.24 5.04 -8.55
N LEU A 65 5.26 4.34 -7.41
CA LEU A 65 4.37 4.62 -6.29
C LEU A 65 4.71 5.97 -5.62
N LEU A 66 5.99 6.31 -5.49
CA LEU A 66 6.43 7.58 -4.90
C LEU A 66 5.97 8.77 -5.75
N GLU A 67 6.15 8.69 -7.07
CA GLU A 67 5.73 9.73 -7.99
C GLU A 67 4.20 9.92 -7.96
N LYS A 68 3.44 8.82 -7.99
CA LYS A 68 1.98 8.88 -7.82
C LYS A 68 1.58 9.46 -6.48
N GLY A 69 2.26 9.07 -5.41
CA GLY A 69 2.03 9.59 -4.07
C GLY A 69 2.12 11.11 -4.01
N LYS A 70 3.22 11.69 -4.52
CA LYS A 70 3.44 13.14 -4.57
C LYS A 70 2.29 13.86 -5.29
N ASN A 71 1.86 13.35 -6.43
CA ASN A 71 0.75 13.92 -7.22
C ASN A 71 -0.61 13.81 -6.52
N LEU A 72 -0.79 12.83 -5.63
CA LEU A 72 -2.03 12.57 -4.92
C LEU A 72 -2.14 13.32 -3.58
N THR A 73 -1.01 13.67 -2.96
CA THR A 73 -0.98 14.32 -1.65
C THR A 73 -0.72 15.82 -1.71
N ASN A 74 -0.51 16.41 -2.90
CA ASN A 74 -0.26 17.86 -3.06
C ASN A 74 0.85 18.38 -2.11
N ILE A 75 1.97 17.64 -2.02
CA ILE A 75 3.19 18.07 -1.33
C ILE A 75 4.18 18.58 -2.37
#